data_AF-A0AB35HPU0-F1
#
_entry.id   AF-A0AB35HPU0-F1
#
_cell.length_a   1.000
_cell.length_b   1.000
_cell.length_c   1.000
_cell.angle_alpha   90.00
_cell.angle_beta   90.00
_cell.angle_gamma   90.00
#
_symmetry.space_group_name_H-M   'P 1'
#
loop_
_entity.id
_entity.type
_entity.pdbx_description
1 polymer ?
#
loop_
_entity_poly.entity_id
_entity_poly.type
_entity_poly.pdbx_seq_one_letter_code
_entity_poly.pdbx_strand_id
1 'polypeptide(L)' 'MKYLIAFLVVMVFIFIGEWVSTFSKAYIPSIFITAILFIIGFWTILPKDIAVQASFGDEFIAIIVPVLLVHLGTMM' A
#
# COMPACT_ATOMS: atom_id res chain seq x y z
N MET A 1 14.59 6.69 12.09
CA MET A 1 14.79 7.15 10.70
C MET A 1 14.44 6.08 9.66
N LYS A 2 15.00 4.87 9.74
CA LYS A 2 14.73 3.77 8.77
C LYS A 2 13.24 3.45 8.56
N TYR A 3 12.46 3.26 9.63
CA TYR A 3 11.02 3.00 9.54
C TYR A 3 10.22 4.15 8.91
N LEU A 4 10.59 5.38 9.22
CA LEU A 4 9.92 6.58 8.72
C LEU A 4 10.17 6.79 7.22
N ILE A 5 11.38 6.45 6.75
CA ILE A 5 11.73 6.42 5.32
C ILE A 5 10.99 5.28 4.61
N ALA A 6 10.95 4.08 5.20
CA ALA A 6 10.20 2.96 4.64
C ALA A 6 8.71 3.32 4.47
N PHE A 7 8.12 3.91 5.51
CA PHE A 7 6.74 4.42 5.48
C PHE A 7 6.52 5.46 4.38
N LEU A 8 7.41 6.46 4.26
CA LEU A 8 7.31 7.50 3.24
C LEU A 8 7.40 6.92 1.82
N VAL A 9 8.31 5.98 1.57
CA VAL A 9 8.44 5.31 0.27
C VAL A 9 7.16 4.54 -0.08
N VAL A 10 6.62 3.78 0.86
CA VAL A 10 5.36 3.03 0.66
C VAL A 10 4.20 4.00 0.40
N MET A 11 4.11 5.11 1.13
CA MET A 11 3.10 6.15 0.88
C MET A 11 3.21 6.74 -0.53
N VAL A 12 4.42 7.05 -1.02
CA VAL A 12 4.62 7.58 -2.36
C VAL A 12 4.16 6.59 -3.42
N PHE A 13 4.41 5.29 -3.23
CA PHE A 13 3.99 4.26 -4.18
C PHE A 13 2.47 4.12 -4.23
N ILE A 14 1.82 4.13 -3.06
CA ILE A 14 0.36 4.12 -2.96
C ILE A 14 -0.23 5.38 -3.60
N PHE A 15 0.37 6.55 -3.36
CA PHE A 15 -0.04 7.82 -3.95
C PHE A 15 0.04 7.80 -5.49
N ILE A 16 1.10 7.26 -6.06
CA ILE A 16 1.21 7.11 -7.52
C ILE A 16 0.12 6.16 -8.05
N GLY A 17 -0.14 5.06 -7.36
CA GLY A 17 -1.23 4.13 -7.73
C GLY A 17 -2.60 4.80 -7.74
N GLU A 18 -2.92 5.57 -6.71
CA GLU A 18 -4.15 6.35 -6.58
C GLU A 18 -4.27 7.41 -7.69
N TRP A 19 -3.19 8.13 -7.97
CA TRP A 19 -3.17 9.14 -9.03
C TRP A 19 -3.46 8.51 -10.38
N VAL A 20 -2.77 7.42 -10.73
CA VAL A 20 -2.98 6.72 -12.00
C VAL A 20 -4.38 6.11 -12.08
N SER A 21 -4.92 5.59 -10.97
CA SER A 21 -6.29 5.09 -10.91
C SER A 21 -7.31 6.23 -11.15
N THR A 22 -7.10 7.39 -10.54
CA THR A 22 -7.94 8.58 -10.74
C THR A 22 -7.89 9.05 -12.20
N PHE A 23 -6.70 9.10 -12.80
CA PHE A 23 -6.52 9.50 -14.20
C PHE A 23 -7.19 8.51 -15.16
N SER A 24 -7.12 7.22 -14.87
CA SER A 24 -7.76 6.16 -15.66
C SER A 24 -9.26 5.98 -15.39
N LYS A 25 -9.89 6.90 -14.62
CA LYS A 25 -11.30 6.82 -14.20
C LYS A 25 -11.65 5.48 -13.53
N ALA A 26 -10.74 5.00 -12.68
CA ALA A 26 -10.86 3.72 -11.97
C ALA A 26 -11.00 2.48 -12.89
N TYR A 27 -10.69 2.60 -14.19
CA TYR A 27 -10.65 1.44 -15.09
C TYR A 27 -9.58 0.44 -14.63
N ILE A 28 -8.45 0.95 -14.12
CA ILE A 28 -7.40 0.16 -13.51
C ILE A 28 -7.47 0.37 -11.98
N PRO A 29 -7.67 -0.68 -11.18
CA PRO A 29 -7.64 -0.58 -9.73
C PRO A 29 -6.30 -0.04 -9.24
N SER A 30 -6.35 0.92 -8.32
CA SER A 30 -5.16 1.51 -7.67
C SER A 30 -4.21 0.43 -7.12
N ILE A 31 -4.76 -0.61 -6.47
CA ILE A 31 -4.01 -1.74 -5.93
C ILE A 31 -3.11 -2.42 -6.98
N PHE A 32 -3.57 -2.54 -8.23
CA PHE A 32 -2.80 -3.22 -9.28
C PHE A 32 -1.57 -2.41 -9.69
N ILE A 33 -1.73 -1.08 -9.82
CA ILE A 33 -0.64 -0.18 -10.16
C ILE A 33 0.40 -0.15 -9.02
N THR A 34 -0.05 -0.10 -7.77
CA THR A 34 0.86 -0.16 -6.62
C THR A 34 1.66 -1.47 -6.58
N ALA A 35 1.04 -2.62 -6.88
CA ALA A 35 1.73 -3.90 -6.94
C ALA A 35 2.83 -3.95 -8.01
N ILE A 36 2.57 -3.40 -9.20
CA ILE A 36 3.58 -3.29 -10.26
C ILE A 36 4.75 -2.40 -9.82
N LEU A 37 4.45 -1.25 -9.19
CA LEU A 37 5.47 -0.36 -8.63
C LEU A 37 6.34 -1.07 -7.57
N PHE A 38 5.73 -1.85 -6.68
CA PHE A 38 6.47 -2.64 -5.70
C PHE A 38 7.33 -3.72 -6.35
N ILE A 39 6.83 -4.43 -7.36
CA ILE A 39 7.60 -5.44 -8.09
C ILE A 39 8.84 -4.81 -8.73
N ILE A 40 8.68 -3.69 -9.43
CA ILE A 40 9.79 -2.96 -10.06
C ILE A 40 10.75 -2.41 -8.99
N GLY A 41 10.22 -1.88 -7.90
CA GLY A 41 11.00 -1.34 -6.79
C GLY A 41 11.85 -2.41 -6.08
N PHE A 42 11.29 -3.59 -5.82
CA PHE A 42 12.01 -4.73 -5.24
C PHE A 42 13.11 -5.26 -6.15
N TRP A 43 12.96 -5.09 -7.46
CA TRP A 43 13.97 -5.55 -8.40
C TRP A 43 15.16 -4.61 -8.52
N THR A 44 15.00 -3.33 -8.18
CA THR A 44 16.01 -2.30 -8.42
C THR A 44 16.73 -1.85 -7.14
N ILE A 45 16.00 -1.38 -6.12
CA ILE A 45 16.59 -0.62 -5.00
C ILE A 45 15.95 -0.96 -3.63
N LEU A 46 14.74 -1.51 -3.59
CA LEU A 46 13.98 -1.65 -2.34
C LEU A 46 14.24 -2.97 -1.61
N PRO A 47 14.41 -2.96 -0.28
CA PRO A 47 14.46 -4.17 0.52
C PRO A 47 13.10 -4.87 0.50
N LYS A 48 13.10 -6.20 0.41
CA LYS A 48 11.88 -7.04 0.38
C LYS A 48 10.99 -6.84 1.62
N ASP A 49 11.60 -6.46 2.74
CA ASP A 49 10.90 -6.21 4.00
C ASP A 49 10.39 -4.76 4.15
N ILE A 50 10.46 -3.91 3.12
CA ILE A 50 10.05 -2.50 3.25
C ILE A 50 8.59 -2.34 3.63
N ALA A 51 7.71 -3.22 3.13
CA ALA A 51 6.29 -3.21 3.45
C ALA A 51 6.05 -3.56 4.93
N VAL A 52 6.80 -4.52 5.47
CA VAL A 52 6.75 -4.90 6.89
C VAL A 52 7.30 -3.77 7.76
N GLN A 53 8.40 -3.13 7.35
CA GLN A 53 9.00 -2.00 8.06
C GLN A 53 8.16 -0.72 8.01
N ALA A 54 7.37 -0.53 6.96
CA ALA A 54 6.41 0.56 6.84
C ALA A 54 5.11 0.28 7.62
N SER A 55 4.87 -0.98 8.01
CA SER A 55 3.67 -1.35 8.75
C SER A 55 3.79 -0.99 10.23
N PHE A 56 2.64 -0.92 10.90
CA PHE A 56 2.51 -0.67 12.33
C PHE A 56 2.61 -1.96 13.18
N GLY A 57 3.14 -3.05 12.59
CA GLY A 57 3.31 -4.35 13.25
C GLY A 57 2.11 -5.29 13.11
N ASP A 58 2.33 -6.58 13.36
CA ASP A 58 1.32 -7.63 13.14
C ASP A 58 0.10 -7.47 14.05
N GLU A 59 0.29 -6.99 15.28
CA GLU A 59 -0.78 -6.71 16.25
C GLU A 59 -1.77 -5.66 15.74
N PHE A 60 -1.26 -4.60 15.08
CA PHE A 60 -2.10 -3.56 14.49
C PHE A 60 -2.84 -4.09 13.26
N ILE A 61 -2.16 -4.85 12.39
CA ILE A 61 -2.77 -5.45 11.19
C ILE A 61 -3.93 -6.38 11.59
N ALA A 62 -3.75 -7.19 12.64
CA ALA A 62 -4.74 -8.13 13.13
C ALA A 62 -6.05 -7.45 13.58
N ILE A 63 -5.98 -6.20 14.05
CA ILE A 63 -7.15 -5.43 14.46
C ILE A 63 -7.74 -4.63 13.29
N ILE A 64 -6.91 -3.95 12.50
CA ILE A 64 -7.38 -3.03 11.46
C ILE A 64 -8.05 -3.76 10.30
N VAL A 65 -7.57 -4.96 9.92
CA VAL A 65 -8.12 -5.71 8.78
C VAL A 65 -9.59 -6.10 9.03
N PRO A 66 -9.97 -6.74 10.16
CA PRO A 66 -11.38 -6.98 10.49
C PRO A 66 -12.23 -5.70 10.53
N VAL A 67 -11.71 -4.61 11.08
CA VAL A 67 -12.43 -3.32 11.16
C VAL A 67 -12.72 -2.77 9.77
N LEU A 68 -11.75 -2.80 8.85
CA LEU A 68 -11.94 -2.39 7.46
C LEU A 68 -12.93 -3.30 6.72
N LEU A 69 -12.89 -4.61 6.98
CA LEU A 69 -13.84 -5.56 6.39
C LEU A 69 -15.28 -5.28 6.84
N VAL A 70 -15.50 -5.00 8.12
CA VAL A 70 -16.83 -4.60 8.64
C VAL A 70 -17.28 -3.29 8.00
N HIS A 71 -16.40 -2.29 7.94
CA HIS A 71 -16.71 -1.00 7.32
C HIS A 71 -17.14 -1.15 5.84
N LEU A 72 -16.38 -1.93 5.05
CA LEU A 72 -16.73 -2.24 3.66
C LEU A 72 -18.08 -2.97 3.56
N GLY A 73 -18.33 -3.93 4.46
CA GLY A 73 -19.59 -4.68 4.50
C GLY A 73 -20.82 -3.82 4.82
N THR A 74 -20.67 -2.74 5.61
CA THR A 74 -21.77 -1.82 5.93
C THR A 74 -22.02 -0.74 4.87
N MET A 75 -21.09 -0.54 3.93
CA MET A 75 -21.26 0.42 2.83
C MET A 75 -21.91 -0.19 1.58
N MET A 76 -22.21 -1.49 1.60
CA MET A 76 -23.04 -2.18 0.59
C MET A 76 -24.53 -2.01 0.92
#